data_AF-A0A0R2FSF6-F1
#
_entry.id   AF-A0A0R2FSF6-F1
#
_cell.length_a   1.000
_cell.length_b   1.000
_cell.length_c   1.000
_cell.angle_alpha   90.00
_cell.angle_beta   90.00
_cell.angle_gamma   90.00
#
_symmetry.space_group_name_H-M   'P 1'
#
loop_
_entity.id
_entity.type
_entity.pdbx_description
1 polymer ?
#
loop_
_entity_poly.entity_id
_entity_poly.type
_entity_poly.pdbx_seq_one_letter_code
_entity_poly.pdbx_strand_id
1 'polypeptide(L)' 'MDGTDLLAILGANVTDMGTTTSNELLGDYKQRSKVVRTFEDAPDDWTYLTIGDSSKHYKQLTGRDPLKNHTMIVGEDNGE' A
#
# COMPACT_ATOMS: atom_id res chain seq x y z
N MET A 1 19.33 -0.97 16.75
CA MET A 1 18.18 -1.89 16.79
C MET A 1 17.29 -1.44 15.66
N ASP A 2 17.33 -2.17 14.54
CA ASP A 2 16.40 -1.93 13.42
C ASP A 2 15.03 -2.40 13.88
N GLY A 3 14.28 -1.48 14.48
CA GLY A 3 13.01 -1.78 15.15
C GLY A 3 11.85 -1.74 14.18
N THR A 4 11.65 -2.82 13.44
CA THR A 4 10.35 -3.06 12.78
C THR A 4 9.47 -3.85 13.73
N ASP A 5 8.35 -3.25 14.15
CA ASP A 5 7.28 -3.93 14.88
C ASP A 5 6.15 -4.34 13.93
N LEU A 6 5.72 -5.61 14.01
CA LEU A 6 4.56 -6.10 13.27
C LEU A 6 3.28 -5.61 13.93
N LEU A 7 2.54 -4.72 13.26
CA LEU A 7 1.28 -4.16 13.79
C LEU A 7 0.07 -5.09 13.58
N ALA A 8 -0.08 -5.70 12.40
CA ALA A 8 -1.21 -6.56 12.06
C ALA A 8 -0.94 -7.45 10.83
N ILE A 9 -1.75 -8.51 10.66
CA ILE A 9 -1.79 -9.35 9.44
C ILE A 9 -3.20 -9.30 8.84
N LEU A 10 -3.32 -8.54 7.76
CA LEU A 10 -4.51 -8.25 6.93
C LEU A 10 -4.87 -9.33 5.91
N GLY A 11 -6.06 -9.93 5.94
CA GLY A 11 -6.63 -10.51 4.72
C GLY A 11 -7.00 -9.37 3.75
N ALA A 12 -6.56 -9.43 2.49
CA ALA A 12 -6.82 -8.36 1.52
C ALA A 12 -6.89 -8.83 0.07
N ASN A 13 -7.66 -8.11 -0.75
CA ASN A 13 -7.57 -8.19 -2.21
C ASN A 13 -6.54 -7.18 -2.71
N VAL A 14 -5.60 -7.65 -3.52
CA VAL A 14 -4.52 -6.82 -4.09
C VAL A 14 -4.66 -6.79 -5.61
N THR A 15 -4.82 -5.60 -6.17
CA THR A 15 -4.90 -5.38 -7.62
C THR A 15 -3.72 -4.53 -8.08
N ASP A 16 -2.99 -4.99 -9.09
CA ASP A 16 -1.91 -4.23 -9.69
C ASP A 16 -2.48 -3.07 -10.52
N MET A 17 -2.03 -1.85 -10.27
CA MET A 17 -2.41 -0.70 -11.07
C MET A 17 -1.43 -0.61 -12.23
N GLY A 18 -1.86 -1.08 -13.40
CA GLY A 18 -1.06 -1.00 -14.63
C GLY A 18 -0.60 0.43 -14.94
N THR A 19 0.43 0.54 -15.78
CA THR A 19 1.13 1.81 -16.09
C THR A 19 0.21 2.89 -16.65
N THR A 20 -0.85 2.51 -17.38
CA THR A 20 -1.79 3.45 -18.01
C THR A 20 -2.69 4.15 -16.99
N THR A 21 -3.25 3.40 -16.03
CA THR A 21 -4.17 3.94 -15.01
C THR A 21 -3.44 4.75 -13.92
N SER A 22 -2.16 4.43 -13.69
CA SER A 22 -1.33 5.11 -12.67
C SER A 22 -1.05 6.58 -13.00
N ASN A 23 -0.84 6.94 -14.28
CA ASN A 23 -0.53 8.32 -14.69
C ASN A 23 -1.71 9.30 -14.45
N GLU A 24 -2.95 8.84 -14.61
CA GLU A 24 -4.15 9.68 -14.44
C GLU A 24 -4.48 9.94 -12.96
N LEU A 25 -4.12 9.00 -12.07
CA LEU A 25 -4.49 9.05 -10.66
C LEU A 25 -3.37 9.58 -9.74
N LEU A 26 -2.10 9.40 -10.10
CA LEU A 26 -0.98 9.57 -9.15
C LEU A 26 0.22 10.38 -9.72
N GLY A 27 0.14 10.89 -10.96
CA GLY A 27 1.25 11.64 -11.57
C GLY A 27 2.48 10.77 -11.90
N ASP A 28 3.69 11.25 -11.58
CA ASP A 28 4.98 10.57 -11.88
C ASP A 28 5.29 9.34 -11.00
N TYR A 29 4.35 8.87 -10.16
CA TYR A 29 4.40 7.54 -9.52
C TYR A 29 4.19 6.45 -10.58
N LYS A 30 5.15 6.36 -11.50
CA LYS A 30 5.00 5.70 -12.80
C LYS A 30 5.13 4.19 -12.76
N GLN A 31 5.61 3.58 -11.68
CA GLN A 31 5.95 2.15 -11.73
C GLN A 31 5.65 1.48 -10.38
N ARG A 32 4.70 0.51 -10.41
CA ARG A 32 4.38 -0.49 -9.36
C ARG A 32 3.43 -0.06 -8.23
N SER A 33 2.47 0.81 -8.52
CA SER A 33 1.36 1.10 -7.60
C SER A 33 0.37 -0.07 -7.53
N LYS A 34 -0.20 -0.33 -6.35
CA LYS A 34 -1.18 -1.38 -6.10
C LYS A 34 -2.37 -0.81 -5.34
N VAL A 35 -3.55 -1.32 -5.66
CA VAL A 35 -4.76 -1.09 -4.86
C VAL A 35 -4.92 -2.27 -3.91
N VAL A 36 -4.87 -2.01 -2.61
CA VAL A 36 -5.06 -2.99 -1.54
C VAL A 36 -6.41 -2.73 -0.89
N ARG A 37 -7.25 -3.76 -0.81
CA ARG A 37 -8.55 -3.70 -0.11
C ARG A 37 -8.55 -4.71 1.02
N THR A 38 -8.40 -4.25 2.26
CA THR A 38 -8.43 -5.11 3.44
C THR A 38 -9.87 -5.53 3.77
N PHE A 39 -10.05 -6.66 4.45
CA PHE A 39 -11.37 -7.06 4.95
C PHE A 39 -11.71 -6.43 6.31
N GLU A 40 -10.68 -5.96 7.00
CA GLU A 40 -10.71 -5.35 8.32
C GLU A 40 -9.98 -4.01 8.28
N ASP A 41 -10.22 -3.14 9.26
CA ASP A 41 -9.52 -1.86 9.35
C ASP A 41 -8.02 -2.06 9.58
N ALA A 42 -7.21 -1.34 8.80
CA ALA A 42 -5.78 -1.28 9.05
C ALA A 42 -5.53 -0.50 10.35
N PRO A 43 -4.51 -0.88 11.14
CA PRO A 43 -4.12 -0.10 12.31
C PRO A 43 -3.80 1.34 11.91
N ASP A 44 -4.14 2.31 12.76
CA ASP A 44 -3.64 3.68 12.62
C ASP A 44 -2.10 3.70 12.77
N ASP A 45 -1.43 4.69 12.17
CA ASP A 45 0.02 4.92 12.29
C ASP A 45 0.97 3.81 11.75
N TRP A 46 0.58 3.04 10.73
CA TRP A 46 1.50 2.12 10.05
C TRP A 46 2.45 2.83 9.07
N THR A 47 3.69 2.36 8.97
CA THR A 47 4.71 2.96 8.09
C THR A 47 4.74 2.34 6.69
N TYR A 48 4.68 1.02 6.61
CA TYR A 48 4.65 0.26 5.35
C TYR A 48 3.92 -1.07 5.54
N LEU A 49 3.55 -1.71 4.43
CA LEU A 49 3.03 -3.07 4.41
C LEU A 49 3.89 -3.97 3.52
N THR A 50 3.81 -5.27 3.76
CA THR A 50 4.29 -6.32 2.87
C THR A 50 3.09 -7.09 2.31
N ILE A 51 3.25 -7.72 1.15
CA ILE A 51 2.18 -8.46 0.49
C ILE A 51 2.62 -9.91 0.32
N GLY A 52 1.90 -10.84 0.95
CA GLY A 52 2.27 -12.25 1.00
C GLY A 52 3.62 -12.46 1.68
N ASP A 53 4.45 -13.33 1.12
CA ASP A 53 5.80 -13.65 1.63
C ASP A 53 6.89 -12.70 1.08
N SER A 54 6.49 -11.58 0.46
CA SER A 54 7.44 -10.66 -0.16
C SER A 54 8.11 -9.76 0.88
N SER A 55 9.44 -9.65 0.82
CA SER A 55 10.22 -8.66 1.60
C SER A 55 10.13 -7.23 1.04
N LYS A 56 9.25 -6.98 0.07
CA LYS A 56 9.08 -5.66 -0.53
C LYS A 56 8.17 -4.80 0.34
N HIS A 57 8.64 -3.59 0.65
CA HIS A 57 7.86 -2.61 1.38
C HIS A 57 7.00 -1.79 0.43
N TYR A 58 5.76 -1.55 0.85
CA TYR A 58 4.84 -0.66 0.15
C TYR A 58 4.36 0.42 1.12
N LYS A 59 4.48 1.68 0.72
CA LYS A 59 3.97 2.83 1.50
C LYS A 59 2.71 3.37 0.86
N GLN A 60 1.82 3.94 1.67
CA GLN A 60 0.63 4.62 1.16
C GLN A 60 1.05 5.84 0.33
N LEU A 61 0.58 5.90 -0.91
CA LEU A 61 0.74 7.07 -1.77
C LEU A 61 -0.42 8.01 -1.42
N THR A 62 -0.14 9.07 -0.68
CA THR A 62 -1.12 10.01 -0.12
C THR A 62 -2.13 10.50 -1.17
N GLY A 63 -3.42 10.52 -0.83
CA GLY A 63 -4.42 11.09 -1.75
C GLY A 63 -5.90 10.79 -1.51
N ARG A 64 -6.28 10.24 -0.37
CA ARG A 64 -7.62 10.31 0.24
C ARG A 64 -7.57 9.44 1.48
N ASP A 65 -8.20 9.87 2.57
CA ASP A 65 -8.73 8.96 3.59
C ASP A 65 -9.12 7.63 2.92
N PRO A 66 -8.75 6.46 3.48
CA PRO A 66 -9.04 5.16 2.87
C PRO A 66 -10.44 5.21 2.28
N LEU A 67 -10.50 5.20 0.95
CA LEU A 67 -11.61 5.71 0.14
C LEU A 67 -12.86 4.89 0.45
N LYS A 68 -13.57 5.23 1.53
CA LYS A 68 -14.60 4.41 2.20
C LYS A 68 -14.13 2.97 2.47
N ASN A 69 -13.90 2.64 3.74
CA ASN A 69 -13.88 1.28 4.25
C ASN A 69 -12.84 0.38 3.56
N HIS A 70 -11.58 0.42 4.03
CA HIS A 70 -10.55 -0.59 3.76
C HIS A 70 -9.76 -0.51 2.44
N THR A 71 -9.95 0.50 1.58
CA THR A 71 -9.20 0.61 0.32
C THR A 71 -8.02 1.59 0.42
N MET A 72 -6.82 1.11 0.08
CA MET A 72 -5.56 1.86 0.07
C MET A 72 -4.87 1.77 -1.29
N ILE A 73 -4.20 2.84 -1.70
CA ILE A 73 -3.28 2.83 -2.84
C ILE A 73 -1.88 2.89 -2.27
N VAL A 74 -1.07 1.89 -2.60
CA VAL A 74 0.29 1.76 -2.09
C VAL A 74 1.28 1.66 -3.23
N GLY A 75 2.46 2.24 -3.05
CA GLY A 75 3.57 2.19 -3.99
C GLY A 75 4.73 1.41 -3.39
N GLU A 76 5.46 0.67 -4.23
CA GLU A 76 6.71 0.04 -3.82
C GLU A 76 7.67 1.13 -3.33
N ASP A 77 8.19 0.94 -2.11
CA ASP A 77 9.12 1.84 -1.47
C ASP A 77 10.45 1.09 -1.27
N ASN A 78 11.53 1.65 -1.79
CA ASN A 78 12.86 1.06 -1.68
C ASN A 78 13.57 1.38 -0.35
N GLY A 79 12.85 1.91 0.66
CA GLY A 79 13.41 2.21 1.96
C GLY A 79 14.28 3.47 2.03
N GLU A 80 14.10 4.43 1.12
CA GLU A 80 14.75 5.76 1.19
C GLU A 80 13.96 6.75 2.06
#